data_AF-A0A8J6JIK9-F1
#
_entry.id   AF-A0A8J6JIK9-F1
#
_cell.length_a   1.000
_cell.length_b   1.000
_cell.length_c   1.000
_cell.angle_alpha   90.00
_cell.angle_beta   90.00
_cell.angle_gamma   90.00
#
_symmetry.space_group_name_H-M   'P 1'
#
loop_
_entity.id
_entity.type
_entity.pdbx_description
1 polymer ?
#
loop_
_entity_poly.entity_id
_entity_poly.type
_entity_poly.pdbx_seq_one_letter_code
_entity_poly.pdbx_strand_id
1 'polypeptide(L)'
;MKLVDLAGAVVWMNRNGLDVMEIPDFAAVRGQNWAELWPGSVQLLIAEAFEQAAQGGTRRFEANFPTLRGTPRWWEVSITGVRGRDGAMAGYLCISRDVTSRWRDREALNVLMREMRHRLRNTYAILSGLMRGFARGDPERELFADEMADRLAALAAAQSLFGDDAAPAALTPLLSALILPFNSPTCPIALEAPPALWLDRGNADAIALVVGELSVNSGKHGALRHGGSIAVSTEIAEGRLQMRWDERSGVPAEERHRDGGQGLQLIEMIVAAREGNFDLAWHLDGLTATLGLALPAAEPDLQPAGALAG
;
A
#
# COMPACT_ATOMS: atom_id res chain seq x y z
N MET A 1 -28.16 -10.83 -12.33
CA MET A 1 -27.61 -11.52 -13.52
C MET A 1 -28.47 -11.15 -14.70
N LYS A 2 -27.86 -10.84 -15.85
CA LYS A 2 -28.57 -10.54 -17.09
C LYS A 2 -27.81 -11.10 -18.30
N LEU A 3 -28.57 -11.38 -19.36
CA LEU A 3 -28.04 -11.73 -20.67
C LEU A 3 -28.17 -10.52 -21.59
N VAL A 4 -27.10 -10.26 -22.32
CA VAL A 4 -26.99 -9.17 -23.29
C VAL A 4 -26.64 -9.80 -24.64
N ASP A 5 -27.29 -9.37 -25.71
CA ASP A 5 -26.97 -9.88 -27.05
C ASP A 5 -25.70 -9.22 -27.64
N LEU A 6 -25.33 -9.61 -28.86
CA LEU A 6 -24.15 -9.07 -29.55
C LEU A 6 -24.26 -7.58 -29.89
N ALA A 7 -25.48 -7.03 -29.96
CA ALA A 7 -25.71 -5.61 -30.18
C ALA A 7 -25.67 -4.81 -28.88
N GLY A 8 -25.44 -5.46 -27.74
CA GLY A 8 -25.42 -4.83 -26.43
C GLY A 8 -26.81 -4.70 -25.80
N ALA A 9 -27.87 -5.26 -26.37
CA ALA A 9 -29.23 -5.13 -25.86
C ALA A 9 -29.54 -6.16 -24.76
N VAL A 10 -30.22 -5.73 -23.69
CA VAL A 10 -30.62 -6.63 -22.60
C VAL A 10 -31.76 -7.54 -23.05
N VAL A 11 -31.49 -8.84 -23.19
CA VAL A 11 -32.47 -9.83 -23.65
C VAL A 11 -33.15 -10.58 -22.51
N TRP A 12 -32.50 -10.65 -21.34
CA TRP A 12 -33.06 -11.31 -20.16
C TRP A 12 -32.40 -10.82 -18.88
N MET A 13 -33.14 -10.80 -17.77
CA MET A 13 -32.62 -10.49 -16.44
C MET A 13 -33.31 -11.34 -15.38
N ASN A 14 -32.54 -11.84 -14.40
CA ASN A 14 -33.13 -12.59 -13.29
C ASN A 14 -33.80 -11.67 -12.26
N ARG A 15 -34.74 -12.22 -11.48
CA ARG A 15 -35.50 -11.49 -10.47
C ARG A 15 -34.62 -10.75 -9.47
N ASN A 16 -33.60 -11.43 -8.91
CA ASN A 16 -32.64 -10.78 -8.01
C ASN A 16 -31.94 -9.58 -8.65
N GLY A 17 -31.64 -9.65 -9.95
CA GLY A 17 -31.07 -8.53 -10.68
C GLY A 17 -32.02 -7.34 -10.78
N LEU A 18 -33.31 -7.58 -11.05
CA LEU A 18 -34.32 -6.54 -11.07
C LEU A 18 -34.49 -5.90 -9.68
N ASP A 19 -34.61 -6.73 -8.64
CA ASP A 19 -34.83 -6.29 -7.26
C ASP A 19 -33.68 -5.41 -6.76
N VAL A 20 -32.43 -5.86 -6.87
CA VAL A 20 -31.25 -5.13 -6.35
C VAL A 20 -31.00 -3.85 -7.15
N MET A 21 -31.38 -3.81 -8.43
CA MET A 21 -31.26 -2.62 -9.29
C MET A 21 -32.49 -1.72 -9.23
N GLU A 22 -33.47 -2.04 -8.38
CA GLU A 22 -34.74 -1.33 -8.20
C GLU A 22 -35.53 -1.14 -9.52
N ILE A 23 -35.41 -2.12 -10.42
CA ILE A 23 -36.12 -2.17 -11.69
C ILE A 23 -37.50 -2.78 -11.44
N PRO A 24 -38.60 -2.06 -11.69
CA PRO A 24 -39.94 -2.51 -11.32
C PRO A 24 -40.43 -3.69 -12.16
N ASP A 25 -40.06 -3.73 -13.44
CA ASP A 25 -40.38 -4.81 -14.36
C ASP A 25 -39.32 -4.92 -15.47
N PHE A 26 -39.11 -6.13 -15.99
CA PHE A 26 -38.11 -6.35 -17.04
C PHE A 26 -38.41 -5.57 -18.33
N ALA A 27 -39.68 -5.28 -18.63
CA ALA A 27 -40.04 -4.47 -19.80
C ALA A 27 -39.42 -3.06 -19.77
N ALA A 28 -39.07 -2.54 -18.58
CA ALA A 28 -38.43 -1.24 -18.43
C ALA A 28 -36.99 -1.19 -18.96
N VAL A 29 -36.34 -2.34 -19.18
CA VAL A 29 -34.94 -2.43 -19.64
C VAL A 29 -34.76 -3.36 -20.84
N ARG A 30 -35.78 -4.13 -21.20
CA ARG A 30 -35.73 -5.09 -22.31
C ARG A 30 -35.41 -4.38 -23.63
N GLY A 31 -34.40 -4.90 -24.35
CA GLY A 31 -34.00 -4.38 -25.66
C GLY A 31 -33.20 -3.08 -25.63
N GLN A 32 -33.01 -2.47 -24.46
CA GLN A 32 -32.16 -1.29 -24.34
C GLN A 32 -30.69 -1.68 -24.32
N ASN A 33 -29.83 -0.80 -24.83
CA ASN A 33 -28.39 -0.98 -24.77
C ASN A 33 -27.96 -0.95 -23.30
N TRP A 34 -27.32 -2.04 -22.86
CA TRP A 34 -26.95 -2.19 -21.46
C TRP A 34 -25.92 -1.15 -21.01
N ALA A 35 -25.01 -0.70 -21.87
CA ALA A 35 -24.03 0.33 -21.51
C ALA A 35 -24.70 1.70 -21.32
N GLU A 36 -25.70 2.03 -22.13
CA GLU A 36 -26.43 3.31 -22.05
C GLU A 36 -27.27 3.43 -20.76
N LEU A 37 -27.59 2.31 -20.11
CA LEU A 37 -28.24 2.31 -18.79
C LEU A 37 -27.30 2.82 -17.68
N TRP A 38 -26.00 2.92 -17.95
CA TRP A 38 -24.99 3.41 -17.00
C TRP A 38 -24.57 4.85 -17.32
N PRO A 39 -24.08 5.61 -16.32
CA PRO A 39 -23.51 6.94 -16.49
C PRO A 39 -22.42 6.92 -17.57
N GLY A 40 -22.35 8.00 -18.35
CA GLY A 40 -21.36 8.13 -19.42
C GLY A 40 -19.91 7.89 -18.97
N SER A 41 -19.59 8.19 -17.70
CA SER A 41 -18.26 8.00 -17.12
C SER A 41 -17.77 6.55 -17.09
N VAL A 42 -18.66 5.56 -17.18
CA VAL A 42 -18.30 4.14 -17.12
C VAL A 42 -18.64 3.37 -18.40
N GLN A 43 -19.20 4.04 -19.40
CA GLN A 43 -19.57 3.40 -20.68
C GLN A 43 -18.34 2.92 -21.45
N LEU A 44 -17.23 3.66 -21.41
CA LEU A 44 -15.97 3.26 -22.04
C LEU A 44 -15.45 1.94 -21.44
N LEU A 45 -15.45 1.86 -20.10
CA LEU A 45 -15.05 0.66 -19.35
C LEU A 45 -15.92 -0.55 -19.69
N ILE A 46 -17.23 -0.34 -19.87
CA ILE A 46 -18.16 -1.39 -20.29
C ILE A 46 -17.86 -1.86 -21.71
N ALA A 47 -17.59 -0.93 -22.64
CA ALA A 47 -17.26 -1.25 -24.02
C ALA A 47 -15.96 -2.08 -24.11
N GLU A 48 -14.90 -1.66 -23.41
CA GLU A 48 -13.65 -2.40 -23.30
C GLU A 48 -13.86 -3.80 -22.70
N ALA A 49 -14.68 -3.90 -21.65
CA ALA A 49 -14.99 -5.17 -21.01
C ALA A 49 -15.77 -6.12 -21.96
N PHE A 50 -16.65 -5.59 -22.81
CA PHE A 50 -17.34 -6.38 -23.84
C PHE A 50 -16.39 -6.88 -24.94
N GLU A 51 -15.52 -6.01 -25.45
CA GLU A 51 -14.53 -6.40 -26.47
C GLU A 51 -13.60 -7.50 -25.96
N GLN A 52 -13.09 -7.33 -24.74
CA GLN A 52 -12.21 -8.31 -24.12
C GLN A 52 -12.95 -9.62 -23.78
N ALA A 53 -14.19 -9.55 -23.30
CA ALA A 53 -15.00 -10.75 -23.03
C ALA A 53 -15.33 -11.53 -24.32
N ALA A 54 -15.43 -10.86 -25.47
CA ALA A 54 -15.63 -11.51 -26.77
C ALA A 54 -14.42 -12.32 -27.23
N GLN A 55 -13.21 -11.85 -26.88
CA GLN A 55 -11.95 -12.56 -27.15
C GLN A 55 -11.79 -13.81 -26.25
N GLY A 56 -12.40 -13.80 -25.06
CA GLY A 56 -12.51 -14.97 -24.18
C GLY A 56 -12.26 -14.66 -22.71
N GLY A 57 -12.86 -15.48 -21.83
CA GLY A 57 -12.74 -15.35 -20.39
C GLY A 57 -13.80 -14.44 -19.74
N THR A 58 -13.58 -14.10 -18.48
CA THR A 58 -14.43 -13.18 -17.71
C THR A 58 -13.65 -11.90 -17.43
N ARG A 59 -14.29 -10.75 -17.59
CA ARG A 59 -13.75 -9.44 -17.18
C ARG A 59 -14.51 -8.90 -15.99
N ARG A 60 -13.78 -8.31 -15.06
CA ARG A 60 -14.33 -7.74 -13.83
C ARG A 60 -13.89 -6.30 -13.66
N PHE A 61 -14.79 -5.48 -13.16
CA PHE A 61 -14.51 -4.11 -12.76
C PHE A 61 -15.45 -3.69 -11.64
N GLU A 62 -15.06 -2.66 -10.89
CA GLU A 62 -15.91 -2.01 -9.90
C GLU A 62 -16.30 -0.61 -10.36
N ALA A 63 -17.56 -0.24 -10.17
CA ALA A 63 -18.05 1.08 -10.54
C ALA A 63 -19.17 1.56 -9.61
N ASN A 64 -19.20 2.87 -9.35
CA ASN A 64 -20.35 3.51 -8.73
C ASN A 64 -21.46 3.69 -9.76
N PHE A 65 -22.65 3.20 -9.46
CA PHE A 65 -23.81 3.37 -10.31
C PHE A 65 -25.09 3.43 -9.47
N PRO A 66 -25.91 4.48 -9.62
CA PRO A 66 -27.23 4.48 -9.01
C PRO A 66 -28.13 3.42 -9.62
N THR A 67 -28.99 2.81 -8.80
CA THR A 67 -30.11 1.97 -9.28
C THR A 67 -31.03 2.75 -10.20
N LEU A 68 -32.01 2.09 -10.84
CA LEU A 68 -32.97 2.77 -11.72
C LEU A 68 -33.76 3.88 -11.00
N ARG A 69 -33.94 3.77 -9.67
CA ARG A 69 -34.60 4.81 -8.85
C ARG A 69 -33.66 5.87 -8.30
N GLY A 70 -32.37 5.83 -8.63
CA GLY A 70 -31.38 6.81 -8.19
C GLY A 70 -30.63 6.44 -6.90
N THR A 71 -30.89 5.28 -6.29
CA THR A 71 -30.20 4.87 -5.05
C THR A 71 -28.73 4.57 -5.36
N PRO A 72 -27.77 5.30 -4.78
CA PRO A 72 -26.36 5.12 -5.09
C PRO A 72 -25.84 3.79 -4.56
N ARG A 73 -25.17 3.02 -5.43
CA ARG A 73 -24.58 1.72 -5.11
C ARG A 73 -23.20 1.58 -5.75
N TRP A 74 -22.36 0.78 -5.12
CA TRP A 74 -21.12 0.28 -5.71
C TRP A 74 -21.32 -1.13 -6.21
N TRP A 75 -20.90 -1.38 -7.45
CA TRP A 75 -21.10 -2.64 -8.12
C TRP A 75 -19.77 -3.26 -8.51
N GLU A 76 -19.59 -4.52 -8.11
CA GLU A 76 -18.64 -5.40 -8.78
C GLU A 76 -19.38 -6.03 -9.97
N VAL A 77 -18.89 -5.75 -11.17
CA VAL A 77 -19.49 -6.23 -12.41
C VAL A 77 -18.58 -7.27 -13.03
N SER A 78 -19.14 -8.41 -13.41
CA SER A 78 -18.46 -9.45 -14.19
C SER A 78 -19.16 -9.63 -15.53
N ILE A 79 -18.40 -9.59 -16.62
CA ILE A 79 -18.88 -9.84 -17.99
C ILE A 79 -18.15 -11.06 -18.55
N THR A 80 -18.91 -12.03 -19.01
CA THR A 80 -18.39 -13.27 -19.62
C THR A 80 -19.00 -13.44 -21.01
N GLY A 81 -18.18 -13.71 -22.01
CA GLY A 81 -18.66 -14.06 -23.34
C GLY A 81 -19.34 -15.44 -23.35
N VAL A 82 -20.54 -15.52 -23.91
CA VAL A 82 -21.30 -16.76 -24.04
C VAL A 82 -21.22 -17.23 -25.49
N ARG A 83 -20.84 -18.48 -25.69
CA ARG A 83 -20.75 -19.11 -27.02
C ARG A 83 -21.89 -20.10 -27.25
N GLY A 84 -22.38 -20.15 -28.49
CA GLY A 84 -23.37 -21.12 -28.95
C GLY A 84 -22.78 -22.53 -29.11
N ARG A 85 -23.63 -23.50 -29.48
CA ARG A 85 -23.20 -24.89 -29.73
C ARG A 85 -22.24 -25.03 -30.91
N ASP A 86 -22.26 -24.07 -31.82
CA ASP A 86 -21.38 -23.94 -32.98
C ASP A 86 -20.03 -23.26 -32.65
N GLY A 87 -19.82 -22.84 -31.38
CA GLY A 87 -18.62 -22.13 -30.94
C GLY A 87 -18.62 -20.63 -31.30
N ALA A 88 -19.64 -20.15 -32.04
CA ALA A 88 -19.81 -18.74 -32.34
C ALA A 88 -20.24 -17.97 -31.08
N MET A 89 -19.91 -16.69 -31.01
CA MET A 89 -20.37 -15.83 -29.93
C MET A 89 -21.89 -15.65 -30.02
N ALA A 90 -22.60 -15.94 -28.93
CA ALA A 90 -24.06 -15.83 -28.84
C ALA A 90 -24.52 -14.59 -28.06
N GLY A 91 -23.65 -14.03 -27.22
CA GLY A 91 -23.94 -12.86 -26.39
C GLY A 91 -23.06 -12.83 -25.15
N TYR A 92 -23.50 -12.11 -24.12
CA TYR A 92 -22.75 -11.89 -22.90
C TYR A 92 -23.59 -12.20 -21.67
N LEU A 93 -22.96 -12.82 -20.68
CA LEU A 93 -23.48 -12.99 -19.34
C LEU A 93 -22.90 -11.89 -18.45
N CYS A 94 -23.76 -11.04 -17.92
CA CYS A 94 -23.36 -9.97 -17.03
C CYS A 94 -23.89 -10.22 -15.62
N ILE A 95 -23.01 -10.17 -14.63
CA ILE A 95 -23.33 -10.29 -13.21
C ILE A 95 -22.97 -8.97 -12.54
N SER A 96 -23.90 -8.40 -11.79
CA SER A 96 -23.64 -7.22 -10.95
C SER A 96 -23.89 -7.62 -9.50
N ARG A 97 -22.90 -7.41 -8.64
CA ARG A 97 -22.96 -7.67 -7.21
C ARG A 97 -22.86 -6.34 -6.48
N ASP A 98 -23.83 -6.07 -5.60
CA ASP A 98 -23.76 -4.92 -4.70
C ASP A 98 -22.62 -5.14 -3.69
N VAL A 99 -21.61 -4.27 -3.75
CA VAL A 99 -20.47 -4.24 -2.84
C VAL A 99 -20.45 -2.95 -2.01
N THR A 100 -21.59 -2.25 -1.92
CA THR A 100 -21.71 -0.95 -1.26
C THR A 100 -21.31 -0.98 0.21
N SER A 101 -21.69 -2.02 0.97
CA SER A 101 -21.28 -2.17 2.37
C SER A 101 -19.76 -2.30 2.49
N ARG A 102 -19.16 -3.23 1.74
CA ARG A 102 -17.71 -3.45 1.71
C ARG A 102 -16.96 -2.17 1.32
N TRP A 103 -17.46 -1.43 0.33
CA TRP A 103 -16.85 -0.18 -0.08
C TRP A 103 -16.97 0.90 1.00
N ARG A 104 -18.15 1.05 1.64
CA ARG A 104 -18.36 2.00 2.75
C ARG A 104 -17.48 1.69 3.95
N ASP A 105 -17.33 0.41 4.31
CA ASP A 105 -16.49 0.00 5.43
C ASP A 105 -15.01 0.31 5.13
N ARG A 106 -14.57 0.05 3.89
CA ARG A 106 -13.22 0.39 3.43
C ARG A 106 -12.99 1.90 3.45
N GLU A 107 -13.95 2.69 2.96
CA GLU A 107 -13.84 4.14 2.92
C GLU A 107 -13.87 4.75 4.32
N ALA A 108 -14.72 4.26 5.21
CA ALA A 108 -14.76 4.68 6.60
C ALA A 108 -13.43 4.39 7.31
N LEU A 109 -12.83 3.21 7.07
CA LEU A 109 -11.51 2.89 7.60
C LEU A 109 -10.43 3.83 7.05
N ASN A 110 -10.46 4.15 5.76
CA ASN A 110 -9.52 5.10 5.14
C ASN A 110 -9.61 6.49 5.78
N VAL A 111 -10.83 7.00 5.97
CA VAL A 111 -11.08 8.30 6.62
C VAL A 111 -10.55 8.30 8.06
N LEU A 112 -10.86 7.26 8.84
CA LEU A 112 -10.37 7.13 10.22
C LEU A 112 -8.85 7.07 10.28
N MET A 113 -8.22 6.31 9.38
CA MET A 113 -6.76 6.23 9.28
C MET A 113 -6.13 7.57 8.88
N ARG A 114 -6.78 8.35 8.01
CA ARG A 114 -6.34 9.71 7.65
C ARG A 114 -6.39 10.64 8.86
N GLU A 115 -7.48 10.62 9.61
CA GLU A 115 -7.62 11.45 10.81
C GLU A 115 -6.62 11.04 11.91
N MET A 116 -6.44 9.73 12.12
CA MET A 116 -5.45 9.19 13.05
C MET A 116 -4.04 9.66 12.70
N ARG A 117 -3.67 9.65 11.41
CA ARG A 117 -2.37 10.15 10.92
C ARG A 117 -2.18 11.64 11.17
N HIS A 118 -3.19 12.46 10.90
CA HIS A 118 -3.13 13.89 11.22
C HIS A 118 -2.92 14.12 12.72
N ARG A 119 -3.61 13.35 13.55
CA ARG A 119 -3.45 13.42 15.01
C ARG A 119 -2.07 12.94 15.46
N LEU A 120 -1.53 11.87 14.89
CA LEU A 120 -0.20 11.37 15.21
C LEU A 120 0.88 12.38 14.83
N ARG A 121 0.81 12.97 13.62
CA ARG A 121 1.76 14.00 13.18
C ARG A 121 1.75 15.22 14.11
N ASN A 122 0.56 15.66 14.52
CA ASN A 122 0.42 16.74 15.49
C ASN A 122 0.99 16.37 16.86
N THR A 123 0.78 15.13 17.30
CA THR A 123 1.30 14.63 18.58
C THR A 123 2.81 14.56 18.57
N TYR A 124 3.43 14.10 17.48
CA TYR A 124 4.89 14.09 17.32
C TYR A 124 5.47 15.50 17.36
N ALA A 125 4.87 16.45 16.66
CA ALA A 125 5.32 17.85 16.69
C ALA A 125 5.24 18.45 18.11
N ILE A 126 4.16 18.17 18.86
CA ILE A 126 3.99 18.63 20.24
C ILE A 126 5.04 17.98 21.17
N LEU A 127 5.25 16.66 21.05
CA LEU A 127 6.23 15.94 21.86
C LEU A 127 7.66 16.43 21.60
N SER A 128 8.03 16.65 20.34
CA SER A 128 9.33 17.24 19.98
C SER A 128 9.50 18.64 20.58
N GLY A 129 8.45 19.48 20.54
CA GLY A 129 8.49 20.82 21.14
C GLY A 129 8.64 20.80 22.66
N LEU A 130 7.93 19.90 23.35
CA LEU A 130 8.04 19.72 24.80
C LEU A 130 9.42 19.18 25.20
N MET A 131 9.96 18.19 24.47
CA MET A 131 11.29 17.63 24.74
C MET A 131 12.39 18.68 24.60
N ARG A 132 12.40 19.46 23.50
CA ARG A 132 13.36 20.57 23.33
C ARG A 132 13.19 21.65 24.40
N GLY A 133 11.96 21.86 24.89
CA GLY A 133 11.67 22.77 25.99
C GLY A 133 12.28 22.32 27.33
N PHE A 134 12.21 21.03 27.66
CA PHE A 134 12.78 20.47 28.89
C PHE A 134 14.30 20.29 28.86
N ALA A 135 14.87 20.11 27.68
CA ALA A 135 16.30 19.94 27.50
C ALA A 135 17.09 21.27 27.62
N ARG A 136 16.41 22.40 27.46
CA ARG A 136 17.04 23.72 27.34
C ARG A 136 17.91 24.05 28.56
N GLY A 137 19.19 24.38 28.30
CA GLY A 137 20.15 24.79 29.33
C GLY A 137 21.05 23.66 29.88
N ASP A 138 20.96 22.45 29.34
CA ASP A 138 21.88 21.34 29.62
C ASP A 138 22.37 20.73 28.29
N PRO A 139 23.65 20.91 27.91
CA PRO A 139 24.18 20.51 26.61
C PRO A 139 23.99 19.02 26.28
N GLU A 140 24.09 18.11 27.25
CA GLU A 140 23.89 16.68 27.01
C GLU A 140 22.41 16.34 26.77
N ARG A 141 21.49 17.05 27.45
CA ARG A 141 20.04 16.86 27.26
C ARG A 141 19.55 17.46 25.95
N GLU A 142 20.15 18.58 25.51
CA GLU A 142 19.86 19.20 24.22
C GLU A 142 20.23 18.26 23.08
N LEU A 143 21.42 17.67 23.12
CA LEU A 143 21.85 16.64 22.16
C LEU A 143 20.88 15.45 22.08
N PHE A 144 20.44 14.93 23.23
CA PHE A 144 19.45 13.85 23.28
C PHE A 144 18.06 14.27 22.77
N ALA A 145 17.61 15.47 23.09
CA ALA A 145 16.31 15.98 22.66
C ALA A 145 16.27 16.27 21.15
N ASP A 146 17.39 16.72 20.58
CA ASP A 146 17.51 16.88 19.13
C ASP A 146 17.52 15.50 18.44
N GLU A 147 18.25 14.51 18.96
CA GLU A 147 18.25 13.14 18.42
C GLU A 147 16.83 12.52 18.43
N MET A 148 16.06 12.74 19.51
CA MET A 148 14.68 12.25 19.62
C MET A 148 13.70 13.02 18.73
N ALA A 149 13.90 14.32 18.57
CA ALA A 149 13.11 15.15 17.66
C ALA A 149 13.34 14.73 16.20
N ASP A 150 14.57 14.38 15.84
CA ASP A 150 14.93 13.92 14.50
C ASP A 150 14.31 12.54 14.20
N ARG A 151 14.24 11.63 15.19
CA ARG A 151 13.48 10.36 15.07
C ARG A 151 11.98 10.58 14.82
N LEU A 152 11.37 11.47 15.59
CA LEU A 152 9.96 11.81 15.44
C LEU A 152 9.70 12.50 14.09
N ALA A 153 10.66 13.29 13.60
CA ALA A 153 10.60 13.92 12.29
C ALA A 153 10.76 12.89 11.15
N ALA A 154 11.67 11.92 11.25
CA ALA A 154 11.82 10.85 10.29
C ALA A 154 10.56 9.96 10.19
N LEU A 155 9.95 9.62 11.33
CA LEU A 155 8.67 8.92 11.40
C LEU A 155 7.53 9.74 10.78
N ALA A 156 7.49 11.05 11.06
CA ALA A 156 6.51 11.95 10.47
C ALA A 156 6.71 12.14 8.96
N ALA A 157 7.95 12.19 8.49
CA ALA A 157 8.34 12.35 7.09
C ALA A 157 7.99 11.10 6.28
N ALA A 158 8.30 9.90 6.80
CA ALA A 158 7.85 8.64 6.23
C ALA A 158 6.32 8.61 6.11
N GLN A 159 5.58 9.08 7.12
CA GLN A 159 4.13 9.17 7.07
C GLN A 159 3.57 10.30 6.19
N SER A 160 4.39 11.29 5.80
CA SER A 160 3.98 12.48 5.01
C SER A 160 4.38 12.41 3.54
N LEU A 161 5.41 11.65 3.18
CA LEU A 161 5.77 11.36 1.79
C LEU A 161 4.64 10.60 1.05
N PHE A 162 3.69 10.04 1.79
CA PHE A 162 2.52 9.29 1.27
C PHE A 162 1.21 10.09 1.38
N GLY A 163 1.24 11.34 0.91
CA GLY A 163 0.05 12.19 0.79
C GLY A 163 -0.93 11.70 -0.29
N ASP A 164 -2.22 11.73 0.06
CA ASP A 164 -3.41 11.35 -0.69
C ASP A 164 -3.52 9.92 -1.25
N ASP A 165 -4.77 9.49 -1.38
CA ASP A 165 -5.23 8.11 -1.52
C ASP A 165 -4.43 7.29 -2.54
N ALA A 166 -3.98 6.11 -2.10
CA ALA A 166 -3.47 5.01 -2.93
C ALA A 166 -2.20 5.27 -3.78
N ALA A 167 -1.55 6.44 -3.68
CA ALA A 167 -0.33 6.70 -4.45
C ALA A 167 0.79 5.69 -4.09
N PRO A 168 1.30 4.92 -5.05
CA PRO A 168 2.38 3.97 -4.81
C PRO A 168 3.66 4.71 -4.40
N ALA A 169 4.51 4.04 -3.64
CA ALA A 169 5.73 4.62 -3.07
C ALA A 169 6.96 4.10 -3.80
N ALA A 170 7.76 4.97 -4.42
CA ALA A 170 9.05 4.56 -4.96
C ALA A 170 9.99 4.15 -3.82
N LEU A 171 10.56 2.95 -3.89
CA LEU A 171 11.43 2.36 -2.87
C LEU A 171 12.67 3.22 -2.60
N THR A 172 13.34 3.70 -3.66
CA THR A 172 14.59 4.46 -3.53
C THR A 172 14.40 5.79 -2.80
N PRO A 173 13.42 6.66 -3.15
CA PRO A 173 13.13 7.86 -2.38
C PRO A 173 12.74 7.57 -0.92
N LEU A 174 11.97 6.50 -0.67
CA LEU A 174 11.58 6.12 0.68
C LEU A 174 12.80 5.77 1.55
N LEU A 175 13.61 4.81 1.10
CA LEU A 175 14.82 4.40 1.83
C LEU A 175 15.76 5.58 2.03
N SER A 176 15.96 6.39 0.99
CA SER A 176 16.83 7.57 1.06
C SER A 176 16.36 8.56 2.14
N ALA A 177 15.06 8.86 2.20
CA ALA A 177 14.50 9.76 3.21
C ALA A 177 14.61 9.19 4.63
N LEU A 178 14.54 7.87 4.79
CA LEU A 178 14.61 7.20 6.08
C LEU A 178 16.04 7.09 6.63
N ILE A 179 17.04 6.85 5.79
CA ILE A 179 18.40 6.51 6.26
C ILE A 179 19.43 7.61 6.06
N LEU A 180 19.36 8.40 4.97
CA LEU A 180 20.39 9.41 4.67
C LEU A 180 20.51 10.52 5.72
N PRO A 181 19.45 10.94 6.45
CA PRO A 181 19.61 11.90 7.54
C PRO A 181 20.61 11.47 8.63
N PHE A 182 20.87 10.17 8.77
CA PHE A 182 21.79 9.62 9.76
C PHE A 182 23.22 9.42 9.22
N ASN A 183 23.46 9.66 7.92
CA ASN A 183 24.77 9.49 7.32
C ASN A 183 25.76 10.53 7.86
N SER A 184 26.88 10.07 8.42
CA SER A 184 27.89 10.94 9.03
C SER A 184 29.30 10.41 8.79
N PRO A 185 30.36 11.24 8.94
CA PRO A 185 31.74 10.76 8.81
C PRO A 185 32.11 9.65 9.79
N THR A 186 31.46 9.60 10.96
CA THR A 186 31.67 8.59 12.01
C THR A 186 30.88 7.31 11.75
N CYS A 187 29.79 7.39 10.98
CA CYS A 187 28.99 6.24 10.58
C CYS A 187 28.50 6.45 9.13
N PRO A 188 29.32 6.15 8.12
CA PRO A 188 28.89 6.13 6.73
C PRO A 188 27.74 5.15 6.52
N ILE A 189 26.73 5.60 5.78
CA ILE A 189 25.57 4.80 5.37
C ILE A 189 25.60 4.64 3.86
N ALA A 190 25.70 3.39 3.40
CA ALA A 190 25.62 3.03 1.99
C ALA A 190 24.22 2.50 1.66
N LEU A 191 23.56 3.08 0.65
CA LEU A 191 22.35 2.54 0.05
C LEU A 191 22.73 1.91 -1.29
N GLU A 192 22.74 0.58 -1.36
CA GLU A 192 23.05 -0.15 -2.59
C GLU A 192 21.87 -0.03 -3.56
N ALA A 193 22.15 0.47 -4.75
CA ALA A 193 21.20 0.88 -5.81
C ALA A 193 19.89 0.05 -5.80
N PRO A 194 18.83 0.54 -5.13
CA PRO A 194 17.61 -0.23 -5.00
C PRO A 194 16.95 -0.43 -6.36
N PRO A 195 16.24 -1.55 -6.59
CA PRO A 195 15.51 -1.74 -7.82
C PRO A 195 14.46 -0.63 -7.99
N ALA A 196 14.20 -0.25 -9.23
CA ALA A 196 13.13 0.69 -9.56
C ALA A 196 11.77 0.02 -9.27
N LEU A 197 11.34 0.13 -8.01
CA LEU A 197 10.17 -0.55 -7.48
C LEU A 197 9.20 0.46 -6.86
N TRP A 198 7.95 0.35 -7.24
CA TRP A 198 6.84 1.02 -6.58
C TRP A 198 6.20 0.05 -5.60
N LEU A 199 6.10 0.48 -4.36
CA LEU A 199 5.53 -0.28 -3.27
C LEU A 199 4.07 0.12 -3.10
N ASP A 200 3.23 -0.87 -2.82
CA ASP A 200 1.95 -0.55 -2.20
C ASP A 200 2.19 0.09 -0.83
N ARG A 201 1.12 0.73 -0.34
CA ARG A 201 1.19 1.52 0.87
C ARG A 201 1.61 0.73 2.11
N GLY A 202 1.15 -0.51 2.24
CA GLY A 202 1.45 -1.29 3.44
C GLY A 202 2.87 -1.85 3.43
N ASN A 203 3.44 -2.15 2.26
CA ASN A 203 4.86 -2.49 2.14
C ASN A 203 5.74 -1.27 2.48
N ALA A 204 5.35 -0.07 2.05
CA ALA A 204 6.04 1.16 2.41
C ALA A 204 6.00 1.47 3.92
N ASP A 205 4.82 1.30 4.55
CA ASP A 205 4.66 1.51 5.99
C ASP A 205 5.49 0.49 6.82
N ALA A 206 5.54 -0.78 6.37
CA ALA A 206 6.35 -1.81 7.02
C ALA A 206 7.86 -1.48 6.98
N ILE A 207 8.37 -1.06 5.81
CA ILE A 207 9.77 -0.64 5.64
C ILE A 207 10.09 0.56 6.54
N ALA A 208 9.21 1.58 6.57
CA ALA A 208 9.41 2.76 7.40
C ALA A 208 9.51 2.44 8.89
N LEU A 209 8.67 1.52 9.37
CA LEU A 209 8.72 1.06 10.75
C LEU A 209 10.02 0.32 11.06
N VAL A 210 10.37 -0.69 10.25
CA VAL A 210 11.57 -1.51 10.44
C VAL A 210 12.82 -0.64 10.44
N VAL A 211 12.96 0.24 9.45
CA VAL A 211 14.10 1.15 9.36
C VAL A 211 14.14 2.10 10.56
N GLY A 212 13.01 2.69 10.94
CA GLY A 212 12.95 3.57 12.11
C GLY A 212 13.42 2.89 13.39
N GLU A 213 12.97 1.67 13.66
CA GLU A 213 13.39 0.88 14.82
C GLU A 213 14.88 0.48 14.75
N LEU A 214 15.39 0.07 13.59
CA LEU A 214 16.80 -0.26 13.39
C LEU A 214 17.69 0.98 13.60
N SER A 215 17.31 2.14 13.08
CA SER A 215 18.02 3.42 13.31
C SER A 215 18.01 3.80 14.80
N VAL A 216 16.90 3.59 15.51
CA VAL A 216 16.83 3.82 16.95
C VAL A 216 17.77 2.89 17.71
N ASN A 217 17.77 1.60 17.38
CA ASN A 217 18.64 0.61 18.01
C ASN A 217 20.11 0.92 17.73
N SER A 218 20.44 1.33 16.51
CA SER A 218 21.78 1.76 16.15
C SER A 218 22.22 3.02 16.90
N GLY A 219 21.34 4.00 17.11
CA GLY A 219 21.65 5.22 17.89
C GLY A 219 21.77 4.98 19.41
N LYS A 220 21.11 3.96 19.95
CA LYS A 220 21.25 3.59 21.38
C LYS A 220 22.44 2.69 21.63
N HIS A 221 22.67 1.77 20.70
CA HIS A 221 23.53 0.63 20.93
C HIS A 221 24.49 0.40 19.78
N GLY A 222 24.19 0.73 18.53
CA GLY A 222 25.03 0.32 17.40
C GLY A 222 25.98 1.37 16.83
N ALA A 223 26.16 1.31 15.52
CA ALA A 223 27.09 2.07 14.71
C ALA A 223 26.81 3.58 14.74
N LEU A 224 25.54 4.01 14.75
CA LEU A 224 25.21 5.44 14.84
C LEU A 224 25.70 6.08 16.15
N ARG A 225 25.73 5.31 17.25
CA ARG A 225 26.24 5.79 18.54
C ARG A 225 27.77 5.75 18.63
N HIS A 226 28.34 4.63 18.22
CA HIS A 226 29.73 4.28 18.53
C HIS A 226 30.68 4.44 17.34
N GLY A 227 30.17 4.90 16.21
CA GLY A 227 30.85 4.86 14.93
C GLY A 227 30.89 3.44 14.33
N GLY A 228 31.17 3.38 13.03
CA GLY A 228 31.13 2.14 12.26
C GLY A 228 30.59 2.38 10.85
N SER A 229 29.73 1.50 10.36
CA SER A 229 29.10 1.66 9.05
C SER A 229 27.76 0.92 8.98
N ILE A 230 26.85 1.42 8.15
CA ILE A 230 25.61 0.74 7.81
C ILE A 230 25.54 0.57 6.30
N ALA A 231 25.22 -0.62 5.83
CA ALA A 231 24.89 -0.89 4.44
C ALA A 231 23.44 -1.37 4.36
N VAL A 232 22.66 -0.74 3.49
CA VAL A 232 21.30 -1.14 3.18
C VAL A 232 21.26 -1.61 1.74
N SER A 233 20.89 -2.87 1.54
CA SER A 233 20.74 -3.47 0.21
C SER A 233 19.34 -4.05 0.03
N THR A 234 18.90 -4.09 -1.22
CA THR A 234 17.58 -4.60 -1.57
C THR A 234 17.64 -5.41 -2.85
N GLU A 235 16.95 -6.54 -2.88
CA GLU A 235 16.81 -7.39 -4.05
C GLU A 235 15.39 -7.90 -4.20
N ILE A 236 15.02 -8.27 -5.43
CA ILE A 236 13.73 -8.90 -5.73
C ILE A 236 14.01 -10.32 -6.17
N ALA A 237 13.49 -11.29 -5.42
CA ALA A 237 13.59 -12.71 -5.72
C ALA A 237 12.22 -13.36 -5.56
N GLU A 238 11.79 -14.15 -6.55
CA GLU A 238 10.54 -14.94 -6.49
C GLU A 238 9.28 -14.13 -6.15
N GLY A 239 9.19 -12.88 -6.63
CA GLY A 239 8.06 -11.99 -6.34
C GLY A 239 8.04 -11.42 -4.92
N ARG A 240 9.17 -11.46 -4.22
CA ARG A 240 9.33 -10.88 -2.88
C ARG A 240 10.45 -9.86 -2.90
N LEU A 241 10.25 -8.75 -2.20
CA LEU A 241 11.32 -7.81 -1.88
C LEU A 241 12.05 -8.33 -0.66
N GLN A 242 13.37 -8.48 -0.76
CA GLN A 242 14.26 -8.68 0.37
C GLN A 242 15.04 -7.40 0.60
N MET A 243 14.96 -6.85 1.80
CA MET A 243 15.76 -5.74 2.28
C MET A 243 16.69 -6.25 3.37
N ARG A 244 17.98 -5.96 3.22
CA ARG A 244 19.01 -6.29 4.20
C ARG A 244 19.60 -5.01 4.78
N TRP A 245 19.63 -4.94 6.10
CA TRP A 245 20.36 -3.95 6.88
C TRP A 245 21.57 -4.65 7.48
N ASP A 246 22.76 -4.27 7.04
CA ASP A 246 24.02 -4.77 7.55
C ASP A 246 24.71 -3.65 8.34
N GLU A 247 24.84 -3.86 9.64
CA GLU A 247 25.42 -2.90 10.56
C GLU A 247 26.72 -3.43 11.13
N ARG A 248 27.73 -2.57 11.14
CA ARG A 248 29.03 -2.79 11.78
C ARG A 248 29.30 -1.66 12.75
N SER A 249 29.52 -1.99 14.02
CA SER A 249 29.82 -1.05 15.10
C SER A 249 31.29 -1.13 15.46
N GLY A 250 31.89 0.01 15.85
CA GLY A 250 33.27 0.07 16.33
C GLY A 250 33.50 -0.59 17.70
N VAL A 251 32.45 -1.12 18.34
CA VAL A 251 32.52 -1.81 19.65
C VAL A 251 31.79 -3.16 19.61
N PRO A 252 32.25 -4.18 20.36
CA PRO A 252 31.66 -5.51 20.33
C PRO A 252 30.19 -5.55 20.76
N ALA A 253 29.41 -6.46 20.16
CA ALA A 253 27.98 -6.63 20.44
C ALA A 253 27.67 -7.32 21.78
N GLU A 254 28.67 -7.90 22.47
CA GLU A 254 28.51 -8.76 23.65
C GLU A 254 27.89 -8.06 24.88
N GLU A 255 27.77 -6.74 24.90
CA GLU A 255 27.04 -5.99 25.96
C GLU A 255 25.51 -5.91 25.76
N ARG A 256 24.92 -6.52 24.70
CA ARG A 256 23.61 -6.07 24.16
C ARG A 256 22.51 -7.12 24.06
N HIS A 257 22.58 -8.21 24.81
CA HIS A 257 21.51 -9.21 24.82
C HIS A 257 20.27 -8.70 25.58
N ARG A 258 19.17 -8.45 24.86
CA ARG A 258 17.81 -8.46 25.44
C ARG A 258 16.88 -9.21 24.50
N ASP A 259 16.23 -10.24 25.03
CA ASP A 259 15.10 -10.88 24.38
C ASP A 259 13.97 -9.85 24.20
N GLY A 260 13.42 -9.76 22.99
CA GLY A 260 12.09 -9.23 22.70
C GLY A 260 11.78 -7.85 23.28
N GLY A 261 12.19 -6.78 22.58
CA GLY A 261 11.64 -5.44 22.80
C GLY A 261 10.22 -5.29 22.23
N GLN A 262 9.44 -4.36 22.79
CA GLN A 262 8.09 -4.04 22.29
C GLN A 262 8.09 -3.66 20.79
N GLY A 263 9.18 -3.02 20.30
CA GLY A 263 9.36 -2.68 18.89
C GLY A 263 9.51 -3.90 17.97
N LEU A 264 10.22 -4.95 18.43
CA LEU A 264 10.42 -6.18 17.65
C LEU A 264 9.11 -6.95 17.47
N GLN A 265 8.30 -7.03 18.53
CA GLN A 265 6.97 -7.67 18.48
C GLN A 265 6.03 -6.93 17.51
N LEU A 266 6.13 -5.61 17.45
CA LEU A 266 5.30 -4.78 16.57
C LEU A 266 5.73 -4.91 15.10
N ILE A 267 7.04 -5.03 14.85
CA ILE A 267 7.60 -5.39 13.54
C ILE A 267 7.11 -6.76 13.10
N GLU A 268 7.30 -7.80 13.92
CA GLU A 268 6.89 -9.17 13.59
C GLU A 268 5.39 -9.25 13.26
N MET A 269 4.55 -8.58 14.03
CA MET A 269 3.10 -8.52 13.80
C MET A 269 2.74 -7.86 12.46
N ILE A 270 3.32 -6.69 12.14
CA ILE A 270 3.02 -5.98 10.88
C ILE A 270 3.56 -6.75 9.68
N VAL A 271 4.76 -7.32 9.79
CA VAL A 271 5.39 -8.11 8.73
C VAL A 271 4.60 -9.41 8.49
N ALA A 272 4.17 -10.10 9.54
CA ALA A 272 3.36 -11.31 9.42
C ALA A 272 1.98 -11.04 8.80
N ALA A 273 1.34 -9.90 9.12
CA ALA A 273 0.08 -9.48 8.50
C ALA A 273 0.17 -9.26 6.99
N ARG A 274 1.39 -9.22 6.44
CA ARG A 274 1.69 -9.05 5.02
C ARG A 274 2.35 -10.26 4.38
N GLU A 275 2.26 -11.41 5.04
CA GLU A 275 2.90 -12.66 4.59
C GLU A 275 4.42 -12.48 4.37
N GLY A 276 5.04 -11.58 5.13
CA GLY A 276 6.48 -11.31 5.12
C GLY A 276 7.22 -12.08 6.22
N ASN A 277 8.54 -11.91 6.26
CA ASN A 277 9.40 -12.39 7.34
C ASN A 277 10.38 -11.30 7.80
N PHE A 278 10.82 -11.40 9.05
CA PHE A 278 11.83 -10.51 9.61
C PHE A 278 12.77 -11.35 10.47
N ASP A 279 14.06 -11.32 10.13
CA ASP A 279 15.09 -12.12 10.77
C ASP A 279 16.23 -11.22 11.27
N LEU A 280 16.78 -11.54 12.45
CA LEU A 280 17.91 -10.84 13.05
C LEU A 280 19.05 -11.82 13.31
N ALA A 281 20.24 -11.46 12.83
CA ALA A 281 21.48 -12.21 13.05
C ALA A 281 22.53 -11.30 13.69
N TRP A 282 22.85 -11.56 14.95
CA TRP A 282 23.87 -10.82 15.68
C TRP A 282 25.26 -11.34 15.35
N HIS A 283 26.21 -10.41 15.22
CA HIS A 283 27.62 -10.68 15.01
C HIS A 283 28.45 -9.98 16.09
N LEU A 284 29.69 -10.41 16.30
CA LEU A 284 30.57 -9.79 17.30
C LEU A 284 30.78 -8.29 17.05
N ASP A 285 30.77 -7.88 15.79
CA ASP A 285 30.99 -6.52 15.33
C ASP A 285 29.70 -5.81 14.88
N GLY A 286 28.51 -6.37 15.12
CA GLY A 286 27.26 -5.68 14.77
C GLY A 286 26.04 -6.59 14.60
N LEU A 287 25.21 -6.26 13.62
CA LEU A 287 23.90 -6.89 13.41
C LEU A 287 23.58 -6.93 11.91
N THR A 288 23.03 -8.05 11.46
CA THR A 288 22.34 -8.15 10.17
C THR A 288 20.84 -8.32 10.43
N ALA A 289 20.01 -7.46 9.84
CA ALA A 289 18.57 -7.61 9.81
C ALA A 289 18.09 -7.86 8.38
N THR A 290 17.19 -8.83 8.20
CA THR A 290 16.63 -9.19 6.90
C THR A 290 15.12 -9.07 6.96
N LEU A 291 14.54 -8.23 6.11
CA LEU A 291 13.10 -8.05 5.94
C LEU A 291 12.69 -8.61 4.58
N GLY A 292 11.78 -9.58 4.55
CA GLY A 292 11.14 -10.05 3.33
C GLY A 292 9.67 -9.63 3.28
N LEU A 293 9.24 -9.04 2.17
CA LEU A 293 7.86 -8.64 1.92
C LEU A 293 7.36 -9.24 0.61
N ALA A 294 6.16 -9.81 0.63
CA ALA A 294 5.49 -10.21 -0.60
C ALA A 294 5.16 -8.97 -1.44
N LEU A 295 5.49 -9.02 -2.74
CA LEU A 295 5.03 -8.01 -3.68
C LEU A 295 3.68 -8.48 -4.23
N PRO A 296 2.65 -7.62 -4.27
CA PRO A 296 1.40 -7.97 -4.93
C PRO A 296 1.67 -8.38 -6.39
N ALA A 297 0.97 -9.42 -6.87
CA ALA A 297 1.10 -9.88 -8.25
C ALA A 297 0.89 -8.67 -9.18
N ALA A 298 1.89 -8.39 -10.03
CA ALA A 298 2.02 -7.17 -10.81
C ALA A 298 0.67 -6.59 -11.26
N GLU A 299 0.15 -5.62 -10.51
CA GLU A 299 -0.88 -4.74 -11.05
C GLU A 299 -0.16 -3.84 -12.07
N PRO A 300 -0.62 -3.80 -13.33
CA PRO A 300 0.18 -3.25 -14.43
C PRO A 300 0.49 -1.75 -14.36
N ASP A 301 0.10 -1.02 -13.31
CA ASP A 301 0.19 0.44 -13.30
C ASP A 301 0.31 1.06 -11.89
N LEU A 302 1.29 0.62 -11.09
CA LEU A 302 1.68 1.35 -9.87
C LEU A 302 2.61 2.54 -10.17
N GLN A 303 2.93 2.82 -11.43
CA GLN A 303 3.62 4.05 -11.79
C GLN A 303 2.57 5.17 -11.89
N PRO A 304 2.73 6.32 -11.21
CA PRO A 304 1.87 7.45 -11.48
C PRO A 304 2.03 7.86 -12.95
N ALA A 305 0.90 7.97 -13.66
CA ALA A 305 0.84 8.47 -15.03
C ALA A 305 1.45 9.89 -15.09
N GLY A 306 2.76 10.00 -15.35
CA GLY A 306 3.46 11.27 -15.32
C GLY A 306 5.00 11.22 -15.27
N ALA A 307 5.63 10.08 -15.00
CA ALA A 307 7.09 9.98 -15.01
C ALA A 307 7.67 9.59 -16.39
N LEU A 308 7.32 10.34 -17.44
CA LEU A 308 8.02 10.32 -18.72
C LEU A 308 8.24 11.76 -19.19
N ALA A 309 9.29 12.41 -18.68
CA ALA A 309 10.10 13.43 -19.36
C ALA A 309 11.05 14.09 -18.35
N GLY A 310 12.36 13.99 -18.61
CA GLY A 310 13.41 14.65 -17.85
C GLY A 310 14.74 13.94 -18.01
#